data_AF-A0A5S4FXV4-F1
#
_entry.id   AF-A0A5S4FXV4-F1
#
_cell.length_a   1.000
_cell.length_b   1.000
_cell.length_c   1.000
_cell.angle_alpha   90.00
_cell.angle_beta   90.00
_cell.angle_gamma   90.00
#
_symmetry.space_group_name_H-M   'P 1'
#
loop_
_entity.id
_entity.type
_entity.pdbx_description
1 polymer ?
#
loop_
_entity_poly.entity_id
_entity_poly.type
_entity_poly.pdbx_seq_one_letter_code
_entity_poly.pdbx_strand_id
1 'polypeptide(L)'
;MTDIADLELRIARLEAAREIENLMGRFESYHAAYRNELIPAMFADRDDLIIEMPFGTYLGRDAARRVWRGALTEDIPPTDLSGEYVEHLLTTPVIEVAKDGMTAKAAWISPGAEAHHFGWEEGNPLKAFWYWGRYNVDFIKEDGAWKIWHLTHSATFITDYHHSYAEPEHALSTPPAPSGRHAPDAPPRGQVPYSPTFNPGDLPVAPEPYDTYEGV
;
A
#
# COMPACT_ATOMS: atom_id res chain seq x y z
N MET A 1 32.83 23.23 -11.79
CA MET A 1 33.36 22.16 -10.93
C MET A 1 32.22 21.74 -10.03
N THR A 2 31.86 20.45 -10.02
CA THR A 2 30.87 19.92 -9.07
C THR A 2 31.47 20.01 -7.67
N ASP A 3 30.75 20.60 -6.73
CA ASP A 3 31.18 20.72 -5.32
C ASP A 3 31.11 19.35 -4.63
N ILE A 4 31.93 19.12 -3.60
CA ILE A 4 31.89 17.88 -2.80
C ILE A 4 30.51 17.71 -2.17
N ALA A 5 29.91 18.80 -1.67
CA ALA A 5 28.56 18.79 -1.10
C ALA A 5 27.49 18.33 -2.12
N ASP A 6 27.59 18.77 -3.38
CA ASP A 6 26.68 18.34 -4.45
C ASP A 6 26.81 16.85 -4.74
N LEU A 7 28.03 16.31 -4.68
CA LEU A 7 28.28 14.88 -4.86
C LEU A 7 27.77 14.05 -3.69
N GLU A 8 27.97 14.51 -2.45
CA GLU A 8 27.46 13.87 -1.24
C GLU A 8 25.93 13.80 -1.26
N LEU A 9 25.25 14.91 -1.59
CA LEU A 9 23.80 14.94 -1.71
C LEU A 9 23.31 14.02 -2.83
N ARG A 10 24.00 13.99 -3.98
CA ARG A 10 23.66 13.07 -5.07
C ARG A 10 23.80 11.61 -4.66
N ILE A 11 24.84 11.25 -3.91
CA ILE A 11 25.03 9.89 -3.38
C ILE A 11 23.92 9.57 -2.39
N ALA A 12 23.64 10.47 -1.44
CA ALA A 12 22.58 10.27 -0.44
C ALA A 12 21.21 10.04 -1.09
N ARG A 13 20.91 10.70 -2.21
CA ARG A 13 19.68 10.48 -2.98
C ARG A 13 19.65 9.12 -3.70
N LEU A 14 20.79 8.65 -4.22
CA LEU A 14 20.88 7.31 -4.82
C LEU A 14 20.73 6.21 -3.75
N GLU A 15 21.34 6.39 -2.58
CA GLU A 15 21.20 5.50 -1.44
C GLU A 15 19.76 5.48 -0.92
N ALA A 16 19.14 6.66 -0.79
CA ALA A 16 17.74 6.80 -0.41
C ALA A 16 16.80 6.00 -1.32
N ALA A 17 16.98 6.07 -2.64
CA ALA A 17 16.16 5.29 -3.58
C ALA A 17 16.27 3.78 -3.30
N ARG A 18 17.47 3.27 -3.01
CA ARG A 18 17.70 1.86 -2.66
C ARG A 18 17.14 1.50 -1.28
N GLU A 19 17.24 2.40 -0.31
CA GLU A 19 16.64 2.21 1.01
C GLU A 19 15.11 2.11 0.94
N ILE A 20 14.48 2.98 0.14
CA ILE A 20 13.03 2.99 -0.11
C ILE A 20 12.59 1.71 -0.83
N GLU A 21 13.33 1.28 -1.85
CA GLU A 21 13.07 0.01 -2.54
C GLU A 21 13.10 -1.17 -1.56
N ASN A 22 14.12 -1.23 -0.69
CA ASN A 22 14.19 -2.26 0.34
C ASN A 22 13.12 -2.11 1.43
N LEU A 23 12.69 -0.89 1.74
CA LEU A 23 11.62 -0.62 2.70
C LEU A 23 10.31 -1.21 2.17
N MET A 24 9.94 -0.92 0.93
CA MET A 24 8.72 -1.46 0.32
C MET A 24 8.82 -2.97 0.04
N GLY A 25 10.00 -3.48 -0.33
CA GLY A 25 10.23 -4.92 -0.43
C GLY A 25 9.99 -5.64 0.90
N ARG A 26 10.41 -5.05 2.03
CA ARG A 26 10.12 -5.59 3.37
C ARG A 26 8.65 -5.47 3.73
N PHE A 27 7.99 -4.38 3.34
CA PHE A 27 6.55 -4.17 3.58
C PHE A 27 5.76 -5.34 2.99
N GLU A 28 5.98 -5.65 1.71
CA GLU A 28 5.30 -6.79 1.08
C GLU A 28 5.76 -8.14 1.62
N SER A 29 7.06 -8.28 1.95
CA SER A 29 7.55 -9.52 2.57
C SER A 29 6.87 -9.80 3.92
N TYR A 30 6.62 -8.77 4.72
CA TYR A 30 5.89 -8.90 5.98
C TYR A 30 4.42 -9.20 5.73
N HIS A 31 3.80 -8.55 4.74
CA HIS A 31 2.41 -8.79 4.38
C HIS A 31 2.20 -10.24 3.91
N ALA A 32 3.01 -10.71 2.97
CA ALA A 32 2.99 -12.08 2.46
C ALA A 32 3.24 -13.15 3.53
N ALA A 33 4.05 -12.83 4.54
CA ALA A 33 4.31 -13.70 5.67
C ALA A 33 3.26 -13.59 6.81
N TYR A 34 2.16 -12.84 6.60
CA TYR A 34 1.15 -12.53 7.62
C TYR A 34 1.74 -11.88 8.89
N ARG A 35 2.89 -11.22 8.75
CA ARG A 35 3.60 -10.47 9.82
C ARG A 35 3.16 -9.01 9.86
N ASN A 36 1.87 -8.77 9.70
CA ASN A 36 1.28 -7.43 9.60
C ASN A 36 1.52 -6.58 10.86
N GLU A 37 1.83 -7.20 12.00
CA GLU A 37 2.15 -6.48 13.24
C GLU A 37 3.46 -5.68 13.18
N LEU A 38 4.34 -6.00 12.21
CA LEU A 38 5.61 -5.30 11.96
C LEU A 38 5.44 -4.06 11.06
N ILE A 39 4.40 -4.04 10.22
CA ILE A 39 4.16 -3.00 9.21
C ILE A 39 3.99 -1.60 9.82
N PRO A 40 3.23 -1.39 10.92
CA PRO A 40 3.01 -0.04 11.45
C PRO A 40 4.28 0.73 11.83
N ALA A 41 5.36 0.04 12.21
CA ALA A 41 6.63 0.70 12.56
C ALA A 41 7.39 1.28 11.35
N MET A 42 6.96 0.95 10.14
CA MET A 42 7.54 1.43 8.88
C MET A 42 7.00 2.80 8.48
N PHE A 43 5.88 3.23 9.07
CA PHE A 43 5.25 4.51 8.81
C PHE A 43 5.84 5.61 9.69
N ALA A 44 5.73 6.85 9.21
CA ALA A 44 6.10 8.05 9.95
C ALA A 44 5.13 8.27 11.12
N ASP A 45 5.64 8.72 12.25
CA ASP A 45 4.80 9.08 13.39
C ASP A 45 4.40 10.56 13.23
N ARG A 46 3.30 10.81 12.50
CA ARG A 46 2.84 12.17 12.17
C ARG A 46 1.32 12.31 12.16
N ASP A 47 0.84 13.51 12.48
CA ASP A 47 -0.59 13.84 12.49
C ASP A 47 -1.18 14.00 11.08
N ASP A 48 -0.32 14.29 10.10
CA ASP A 48 -0.67 14.41 8.69
C ASP A 48 -0.54 13.08 7.92
N LEU A 49 -0.28 11.94 8.57
CA LEU A 49 -0.26 10.62 7.93
C LEU A 49 -1.61 10.33 7.26
N ILE A 50 -1.58 9.93 5.99
CA ILE A 50 -2.76 9.52 5.22
C ILE A 50 -2.49 8.13 4.62
N ILE A 51 -3.39 7.20 4.89
CA ILE A 51 -3.41 5.88 4.25
C ILE A 51 -4.75 5.72 3.52
N GLU A 52 -4.69 5.66 2.19
CA GLU A 52 -5.82 5.42 1.31
C GLU A 52 -5.83 3.94 0.90
N MET A 53 -6.87 3.22 1.32
CA MET A 53 -7.11 1.84 0.95
C MET A 53 -8.38 1.74 0.10
N PRO A 54 -8.61 0.64 -0.65
CA PRO A 54 -9.84 0.46 -1.41
C PRO A 54 -11.12 0.49 -0.56
N PHE A 55 -10.99 0.23 0.74
CA PHE A 55 -12.09 0.20 1.71
C PHE A 55 -12.18 1.44 2.61
N GLY A 56 -11.33 2.45 2.42
CA GLY A 56 -11.45 3.72 3.15
C GLY A 56 -10.15 4.50 3.32
N THR A 57 -10.30 5.74 3.76
CA THR A 57 -9.21 6.66 4.12
C THR A 57 -8.97 6.63 5.62
N TYR A 58 -7.70 6.51 6.03
CA TYR A 58 -7.25 6.51 7.41
C TYR A 58 -6.30 7.68 7.65
N LEU A 59 -6.58 8.47 8.69
CA LEU A 59 -5.86 9.71 9.00
C LEU A 59 -5.12 9.65 10.33
N GLY A 60 -3.97 10.33 10.40
CA GLY A 60 -3.23 10.57 11.62
C GLY A 60 -2.33 9.42 12.09
N ARG A 61 -1.63 9.64 13.21
CA ARG A 61 -0.54 8.78 13.74
C ARG A 61 -0.91 7.32 13.95
N ASP A 62 -2.20 7.03 14.15
CA ASP A 62 -2.68 5.68 14.43
C ASP A 62 -3.17 4.94 13.18
N ALA A 63 -3.25 5.61 12.02
CA ALA A 63 -3.80 5.07 10.77
C ALA A 63 -3.18 3.72 10.39
N ALA A 64 -1.84 3.61 10.40
CA ALA A 64 -1.15 2.36 10.06
C ALA A 64 -1.49 1.21 11.01
N ARG A 65 -1.70 1.51 12.30
CA ARG A 65 -2.12 0.50 13.29
C ARG A 65 -3.57 0.09 13.04
N ARG A 66 -4.46 1.03 12.72
CA ARG A 66 -5.86 0.71 12.43
C ARG A 66 -6.01 -0.19 11.20
N VAL A 67 -5.19 0.01 10.16
CA VAL A 67 -5.20 -0.80 8.93
C VAL A 67 -4.57 -2.18 9.14
N TRP A 68 -3.28 -2.26 9.49
CA TRP A 68 -2.55 -3.55 9.45
C TRP A 68 -2.54 -4.34 10.75
N ARG A 69 -2.69 -3.68 11.91
CA ARG A 69 -2.80 -4.45 13.15
C ARG A 69 -4.20 -5.01 13.34
N GLY A 70 -5.25 -4.42 12.76
CA GLY A 70 -6.62 -4.83 13.07
C GLY A 70 -6.81 -5.04 14.59
N ALA A 71 -7.73 -5.88 14.99
CA ALA A 71 -8.00 -6.14 16.40
C ALA A 71 -6.94 -7.04 17.12
N LEU A 72 -5.69 -7.13 16.63
CA LEU A 72 -4.61 -7.94 17.21
C LEU A 72 -4.08 -7.45 18.57
N THR A 73 -4.78 -6.54 19.26
CA THR A 73 -4.35 -6.02 20.57
C THR A 73 -5.27 -6.36 21.73
N GLU A 74 -6.45 -6.92 21.50
CA GLU A 74 -7.34 -7.34 22.61
C GLU A 74 -8.10 -8.61 22.22
N ASP A 75 -7.73 -9.73 22.87
CA ASP A 75 -8.51 -10.97 23.02
C ASP A 75 -8.97 -11.75 21.77
N ILE A 76 -8.27 -11.65 20.64
CA ILE A 76 -8.53 -12.55 19.49
C ILE A 76 -7.63 -13.79 19.58
N PRO A 77 -8.19 -15.02 19.58
CA PRO A 77 -7.40 -16.24 19.51
C PRO A 77 -6.50 -16.24 18.26
N PRO A 78 -5.39 -16.99 18.25
CA PRO A 78 -4.53 -17.09 17.06
C PRO A 78 -5.37 -17.37 15.82
N THR A 79 -5.22 -16.53 14.79
CA THR A 79 -5.87 -16.75 13.50
C THR A 79 -5.36 -18.05 12.90
N ASP A 80 -6.27 -18.96 12.56
CA ASP A 80 -5.93 -20.13 11.75
C ASP A 80 -5.58 -19.64 10.34
N LEU A 81 -4.30 -19.79 9.96
CA LEU A 81 -3.81 -19.38 8.65
C LEU A 81 -3.86 -20.53 7.63
N SER A 82 -4.55 -21.62 7.94
CA SER A 82 -4.69 -22.76 7.02
C SER A 82 -5.36 -22.33 5.72
N GLY A 83 -4.61 -22.43 4.60
CA GLY A 83 -5.10 -22.06 3.28
C GLY A 83 -4.94 -20.58 2.92
N GLU A 84 -4.58 -19.74 3.88
CA GLU A 84 -4.35 -18.31 3.69
C GLU A 84 -3.07 -18.08 2.86
N TYR A 85 -3.15 -17.26 1.82
CA TYR A 85 -2.04 -16.92 0.94
C TYR A 85 -2.22 -15.48 0.43
N VAL A 86 -1.14 -14.70 0.43
CA VAL A 86 -1.13 -13.35 -0.11
C VAL A 86 0.24 -13.06 -0.68
N GLU A 87 0.29 -12.59 -1.91
CA GLU A 87 1.52 -12.15 -2.56
C GLU A 87 1.21 -10.96 -3.46
N HIS A 88 1.87 -9.83 -3.21
CA HIS A 88 1.81 -8.63 -4.02
C HIS A 88 3.22 -8.34 -4.56
N LEU A 89 3.36 -8.37 -5.88
CA LEU A 89 4.65 -8.15 -6.52
C LEU A 89 4.79 -6.67 -6.86
N LEU A 90 5.75 -5.96 -6.27
CA LEU A 90 6.02 -4.57 -6.62
C LEU A 90 6.84 -4.50 -7.90
N THR A 91 6.19 -4.17 -9.01
CA THR A 91 6.79 -4.12 -10.35
C THR A 91 6.77 -2.70 -10.93
N THR A 92 7.60 -2.47 -11.95
CA THR A 92 7.73 -1.16 -12.64
C THR A 92 8.01 -0.02 -11.65
N PRO A 93 9.06 -0.13 -10.82
CA PRO A 93 9.35 0.89 -9.81
C PRO A 93 9.72 2.21 -10.47
N VAL A 94 9.10 3.29 -10.02
CA VAL A 94 9.59 4.66 -10.21
C VAL A 94 9.75 5.27 -8.83
N ILE A 95 10.97 5.71 -8.50
CA ILE A 95 11.32 6.26 -7.19
C ILE A 95 12.05 7.58 -7.42
N GLU A 96 11.39 8.68 -7.09
CA GLU A 96 11.92 10.04 -7.21
C GLU A 96 12.22 10.61 -5.82
N VAL A 97 13.50 10.73 -5.50
CA VAL A 97 13.95 11.39 -4.27
C VAL A 97 14.11 12.88 -4.55
N ALA A 98 13.49 13.72 -3.72
CA ALA A 98 13.53 15.17 -3.80
C ALA A 98 14.96 15.71 -3.93
N LYS A 99 15.14 16.87 -4.57
CA LYS A 99 16.48 17.49 -4.69
C LYS A 99 17.12 17.78 -3.35
N ASP A 100 16.34 18.12 -2.33
CA ASP A 100 16.83 18.33 -0.96
C ASP A 100 17.20 17.04 -0.20
N GLY A 101 16.81 15.86 -0.72
CA GLY A 101 17.07 14.56 -0.11
C GLY A 101 16.24 14.24 1.13
N MET A 102 15.16 15.00 1.41
CA MET A 102 14.36 14.87 2.63
C MET A 102 13.04 14.12 2.44
N THR A 103 12.51 14.10 1.21
CA THR A 103 11.32 13.33 0.84
C THR A 103 11.55 12.49 -0.42
N ALA A 104 10.70 11.50 -0.65
CA ALA A 104 10.64 10.77 -1.91
C ALA A 104 9.19 10.47 -2.29
N LYS A 105 8.94 10.33 -3.59
CA LYS A 105 7.67 9.84 -4.13
C LYS A 105 7.97 8.60 -4.94
N ALA A 106 7.14 7.58 -4.81
CA ALA A 106 7.30 6.38 -5.61
C ALA A 106 5.98 5.76 -6.02
N ALA A 107 6.04 5.03 -7.13
CA ALA A 107 4.92 4.28 -7.67
C ALA A 107 5.32 2.87 -8.10
N TRP A 108 4.41 1.93 -7.91
CA TRP A 108 4.51 0.56 -8.39
C TRP A 108 3.19 0.09 -8.98
N ILE A 109 3.31 -0.76 -10.01
CA ILE A 109 2.21 -1.61 -10.47
C ILE A 109 2.36 -2.93 -9.75
N SER A 110 1.26 -3.43 -9.18
CA SER A 110 1.30 -4.66 -8.39
C SER A 110 0.36 -5.74 -8.91
N PRO A 111 0.88 -6.70 -9.69
CA PRO A 111 0.24 -8.00 -9.85
C PRO A 111 0.32 -8.77 -8.54
N GLY A 112 -0.78 -9.37 -8.14
CA GLY A 112 -0.84 -10.18 -6.93
C GLY A 112 -1.82 -11.35 -7.05
N ALA A 113 -1.62 -12.33 -6.17
CA ALA A 113 -2.47 -13.49 -6.03
C ALA A 113 -2.75 -13.71 -4.55
N GLU A 114 -3.99 -14.03 -4.25
CA GLU A 114 -4.47 -14.21 -2.88
C GLU A 114 -5.32 -15.48 -2.78
N ALA A 115 -5.34 -16.08 -1.60
CA ALA A 115 -6.33 -17.07 -1.22
C ALA A 115 -6.74 -16.84 0.24
N HIS A 116 -8.03 -16.65 0.47
CA HIS A 116 -8.56 -16.32 1.79
C HIS A 116 -9.86 -17.06 2.08
N HIS A 117 -10.09 -17.33 3.35
CA HIS A 117 -11.38 -17.73 3.88
C HIS A 117 -12.33 -16.53 3.93
N PHE A 118 -13.43 -16.59 3.17
CA PHE A 118 -14.42 -15.51 3.09
C PHE A 118 -15.40 -15.63 4.26
N GLY A 119 -14.97 -15.19 5.45
CA GLY A 119 -15.73 -15.33 6.70
C GLY A 119 -17.07 -14.57 6.75
N TRP A 120 -17.35 -13.73 5.75
CA TRP A 120 -18.63 -13.05 5.57
C TRP A 120 -19.59 -13.80 4.64
N GLU A 121 -19.13 -14.87 3.98
CA GLU A 121 -19.97 -15.79 3.21
C GLU A 121 -20.36 -17.00 4.05
N GLU A 122 -21.54 -17.57 3.76
CA GLU A 122 -22.01 -18.79 4.42
C GLU A 122 -21.01 -19.94 4.19
N GLY A 123 -20.62 -20.62 5.26
CA GLY A 123 -19.69 -21.75 5.20
C GLY A 123 -18.21 -21.37 5.14
N ASN A 124 -17.87 -20.07 5.19
CA ASN A 124 -16.49 -19.58 5.21
C ASN A 124 -15.61 -20.20 4.09
N PRO A 125 -16.01 -20.09 2.81
CA PRO A 125 -15.31 -20.76 1.72
C PRO A 125 -13.90 -20.19 1.53
N LEU A 126 -12.93 -21.07 1.27
CA LEU A 126 -11.60 -20.67 0.79
C LEU A 126 -11.68 -20.35 -0.70
N LYS A 127 -11.30 -19.12 -1.09
CA LYS A 127 -11.31 -18.67 -2.49
C LYS A 127 -9.95 -18.14 -2.89
N ALA A 128 -9.48 -18.54 -4.07
CA ALA A 128 -8.27 -18.02 -4.70
C ALA A 128 -8.63 -17.00 -5.77
N PHE A 129 -7.89 -15.90 -5.84
CA PHE A 129 -8.21 -14.79 -6.72
C PHE A 129 -6.98 -13.97 -7.11
N TRP A 130 -7.11 -13.26 -8.24
CA TRP A 130 -6.13 -12.28 -8.67
C TRP A 130 -6.44 -10.94 -8.02
N TYR A 131 -5.40 -10.29 -7.49
CA TYR A 131 -5.47 -8.94 -6.98
C TYR A 131 -4.49 -8.09 -7.78
N TRP A 132 -4.99 -7.18 -8.60
CA TRP A 132 -4.12 -6.24 -9.31
C TRP A 132 -4.32 -4.85 -8.75
N GLY A 133 -3.22 -4.21 -8.37
CA GLY A 133 -3.22 -2.93 -7.71
C GLY A 133 -2.13 -1.99 -8.19
N ARG A 134 -2.14 -0.80 -7.58
CA ARG A 134 -1.10 0.22 -7.69
C ARG A 134 -0.80 0.75 -6.30
N TYR A 135 0.48 0.97 -6.05
CA TYR A 135 0.96 1.67 -4.86
C TYR A 135 1.49 3.02 -5.29
N ASN A 136 0.98 4.10 -4.71
CA ASN A 136 1.55 5.45 -4.81
C ASN A 136 1.90 5.89 -3.39
N VAL A 137 3.17 6.18 -3.16
CA VAL A 137 3.70 6.32 -1.80
C VAL A 137 4.61 7.53 -1.71
N ASP A 138 4.33 8.37 -0.73
CA ASP A 138 5.22 9.43 -0.30
C ASP A 138 6.04 8.94 0.90
N PHE A 139 7.33 9.28 0.92
CA PHE A 139 8.26 8.96 1.99
C PHE A 139 8.86 10.23 2.55
N ILE A 140 9.20 10.17 3.84
CA ILE A 140 9.87 11.24 4.57
C ILE A 140 11.05 10.65 5.35
N LYS A 141 12.12 11.43 5.47
CA LYS A 141 13.28 11.07 6.29
C LYS A 141 13.11 11.65 7.70
N GLU A 142 12.99 10.77 8.69
CA GLU A 142 12.85 11.14 10.12
C GLU A 142 13.98 10.48 10.91
N ASP A 143 14.70 11.25 11.73
CA ASP A 143 15.82 10.79 12.56
C ASP A 143 16.86 9.93 11.80
N GLY A 144 17.09 10.29 10.53
CA GLY A 144 18.05 9.61 9.66
C GLY A 144 17.51 8.36 8.94
N ALA A 145 16.26 7.96 9.17
CA ALA A 145 15.64 6.80 8.54
C ALA A 145 14.47 7.19 7.61
N TRP A 146 14.35 6.48 6.48
CA TRP A 146 13.19 6.63 5.60
C TRP A 146 11.95 5.94 6.17
N LYS A 147 10.82 6.64 6.13
CA LYS A 147 9.51 6.21 6.61
C LYS A 147 8.46 6.40 5.53
N ILE A 148 7.45 5.53 5.52
CA ILE A 148 6.25 5.72 4.70
C ILE A 148 5.44 6.87 5.31
N TRP A 149 5.15 7.90 4.53
CA TRP A 149 4.42 9.08 4.99
C TRP A 149 2.98 9.13 4.51
N HIS A 150 2.74 8.96 3.21
CA HIS A 150 1.40 8.79 2.68
C HIS A 150 1.39 7.57 1.78
N LEU A 151 0.37 6.73 1.89
CA LEU A 151 0.25 5.54 1.07
C LEU A 151 -1.13 5.49 0.44
N THR A 152 -1.18 5.34 -0.87
CA THR A 152 -2.39 4.98 -1.59
C THR A 152 -2.22 3.61 -2.22
N HIS A 153 -3.00 2.66 -1.73
CA HIS A 153 -3.21 1.37 -2.39
C HIS A 153 -4.51 1.45 -3.17
N SER A 154 -4.41 1.44 -4.50
CA SER A 154 -5.56 1.40 -5.39
C SER A 154 -5.72 -0.01 -5.97
N ALA A 155 -6.86 -0.65 -5.71
CA ALA A 155 -7.22 -1.87 -6.42
C ALA A 155 -7.63 -1.50 -7.86
N THR A 156 -6.95 -2.09 -8.84
CA THR A 156 -7.32 -1.99 -10.26
C THR A 156 -8.38 -3.02 -10.58
N PHE A 157 -8.16 -4.29 -10.24
CA PHE A 157 -9.20 -5.31 -10.29
C PHE A 157 -8.93 -6.39 -9.26
N ILE A 158 -10.02 -6.99 -8.80
CA ILE A 158 -10.01 -8.19 -7.97
C ILE A 158 -10.96 -9.15 -8.66
N THR A 159 -10.49 -10.33 -9.07
CA THR A 159 -11.30 -11.28 -9.83
C THR A 159 -11.00 -12.70 -9.38
N ASP A 160 -12.01 -13.56 -9.39
CA ASP A 160 -11.83 -14.99 -9.19
C ASP A 160 -10.71 -15.52 -10.11
N TYR A 161 -9.93 -16.47 -9.61
CA TYR A 161 -8.77 -17.01 -10.32
C TYR A 161 -9.11 -17.58 -11.70
N HIS A 162 -10.34 -18.08 -11.90
CA HIS A 162 -10.80 -18.73 -13.13
C HIS A 162 -11.65 -17.86 -14.04
N HIS A 163 -11.99 -16.63 -13.64
CA HIS A 163 -12.85 -15.72 -14.40
C HIS A 163 -12.11 -14.48 -14.91
N SER A 164 -12.59 -13.93 -16.02
CA SER A 164 -12.03 -12.70 -16.60
C SER A 164 -12.39 -11.48 -15.76
N TYR A 165 -11.44 -10.59 -15.51
CA TYR A 165 -11.72 -9.29 -14.87
C TYR A 165 -12.59 -8.35 -15.75
N ALA A 166 -12.88 -8.74 -16.99
CA ALA A 166 -13.82 -8.05 -17.87
C ALA A 166 -15.27 -8.56 -17.76
N GLU A 167 -15.53 -9.58 -16.94
CA GLU A 167 -16.85 -10.20 -16.71
C GLU A 167 -17.36 -9.86 -15.30
N PRO A 168 -17.95 -8.66 -15.08
CA PRO A 168 -18.33 -8.18 -13.76
C PRO A 168 -19.38 -9.05 -13.04
N GLU A 169 -20.13 -9.87 -13.76
CA GLU A 169 -21.05 -10.86 -13.20
C GLU A 169 -20.36 -11.96 -12.38
N HIS A 170 -19.04 -12.12 -12.56
CA HIS A 170 -18.20 -13.08 -11.82
C HIS A 170 -17.39 -12.41 -10.71
N ALA A 171 -17.69 -11.16 -10.37
CA ALA A 171 -17.04 -10.47 -9.26
C ALA A 171 -17.20 -11.23 -7.94
N LEU A 172 -16.13 -11.27 -7.16
CA LEU A 172 -16.15 -11.81 -5.81
C LEU A 172 -17.04 -10.95 -4.90
N SER A 173 -17.60 -11.57 -3.87
CA SER A 173 -18.36 -10.81 -2.87
C SER A 173 -17.42 -9.86 -2.12
N THR A 174 -17.92 -8.66 -1.82
CA THR A 174 -17.13 -7.64 -1.14
C THR A 174 -17.14 -7.90 0.37
N PRO A 175 -15.97 -7.86 1.06
CA PRO A 175 -15.93 -7.94 2.50
C PRO A 175 -16.67 -6.77 3.16
N PRO A 176 -17.22 -6.95 4.37
CA PRO A 176 -17.79 -5.83 5.12
C PRO A 176 -16.71 -4.79 5.43
N ALA A 177 -17.10 -3.51 5.38
CA ALA A 177 -16.19 -2.42 5.74
C ALA A 177 -15.72 -2.58 7.21
N PRO A 178 -14.44 -2.24 7.50
CA PRO A 178 -13.96 -2.18 8.87
C PRO A 178 -14.83 -1.25 9.73
N SER A 179 -15.05 -1.63 10.98
CA SER A 179 -15.93 -0.90 11.91
C SER A 179 -15.30 -0.72 13.29
N GLY A 180 -15.95 0.08 14.15
CA GLY A 180 -15.46 0.41 15.48
C GLY A 180 -14.12 1.14 15.43
N ARG A 181 -13.16 0.75 16.28
CA ARG A 181 -11.82 1.36 16.34
C ARG A 181 -10.97 1.19 15.07
N HIS A 182 -11.39 0.34 14.14
CA HIS A 182 -10.72 0.08 12.87
C HIS A 182 -11.45 0.72 11.68
N ALA A 183 -12.53 1.45 11.93
CA ALA A 183 -13.25 2.16 10.88
C ALA A 183 -12.34 3.19 10.20
N PRO A 184 -12.49 3.38 8.88
CA PRO A 184 -11.87 4.50 8.18
C PRO A 184 -12.51 5.82 8.63
N ASP A 185 -11.74 6.90 8.53
CA ASP A 185 -12.19 8.26 8.84
C ASP A 185 -13.03 8.87 7.72
N ALA A 186 -12.82 8.42 6.48
CA ALA A 186 -13.57 8.86 5.31
C ALA A 186 -13.69 7.75 4.25
N PRO A 187 -14.62 7.88 3.27
CA PRO A 187 -14.71 6.99 2.12
C PRO A 187 -13.40 6.99 1.32
N PRO A 188 -13.08 5.88 0.62
CA PRO A 188 -11.82 5.75 -0.11
C PRO A 188 -11.66 6.82 -1.18
N ARG A 189 -10.45 7.36 -1.32
CA ARG A 189 -10.08 8.32 -2.37
C ARG A 189 -9.00 7.74 -3.28
N GLY A 190 -8.86 8.32 -4.47
CA GLY A 190 -7.81 7.92 -5.42
C GLY A 190 -7.95 6.49 -5.98
N GLN A 191 -9.12 5.88 -5.86
CA GLN A 191 -9.41 4.56 -6.41
C GLN A 191 -9.80 4.67 -7.88
N VAL A 192 -9.13 3.93 -8.75
CA VAL A 192 -9.45 3.86 -10.18
C VAL A 192 -9.64 2.39 -10.58
N PRO A 193 -10.77 1.76 -10.17
CA PRO A 193 -11.03 0.38 -10.51
C PRO A 193 -11.30 0.25 -12.02
N TYR A 194 -10.79 -0.84 -12.59
CA TYR A 194 -11.10 -1.25 -13.94
C TYR A 194 -12.59 -1.56 -14.07
N SER A 195 -13.14 -1.14 -15.21
CA SER A 195 -14.39 -1.66 -15.74
C SER A 195 -14.28 -1.64 -17.26
N PRO A 196 -15.12 -2.37 -18.02
CA PRO A 196 -15.10 -2.32 -19.48
C PRO A 196 -15.30 -0.91 -20.07
N THR A 197 -15.79 0.05 -19.26
CA THR A 197 -16.03 1.44 -19.67
C THR A 197 -15.10 2.45 -19.01
N PHE A 198 -14.10 2.03 -18.22
CA PHE A 198 -13.18 2.96 -17.57
C PHE A 198 -12.25 3.62 -18.60
N ASN A 199 -11.81 4.84 -18.32
CA ASN A 199 -10.83 5.54 -19.14
C ASN A 199 -9.41 5.25 -18.61
N PRO A 200 -8.52 4.60 -19.39
CA PRO A 200 -7.15 4.36 -18.96
C PRO A 200 -6.36 5.63 -18.62
N GLY A 201 -6.74 6.78 -19.18
CA GLY A 201 -6.12 8.08 -18.87
C GLY A 201 -6.37 8.60 -17.46
N ASP A 202 -7.33 8.01 -16.72
CA ASP A 202 -7.63 8.39 -15.34
C ASP A 202 -6.69 7.70 -14.33
N LEU A 203 -5.89 6.73 -14.79
CA LEU A 203 -4.93 6.04 -13.95
C LEU A 203 -3.82 6.99 -13.48
N PRO A 204 -3.44 6.97 -12.20
CA PRO A 204 -2.33 7.77 -11.72
C PRO A 204 -1.05 7.36 -12.44
N VAL A 205 -0.30 8.38 -12.90
CA VAL A 205 1.03 8.19 -13.47
C VAL A 205 2.07 8.20 -12.37
N ALA A 206 3.22 7.60 -12.66
CA ALA A 206 4.37 7.62 -11.79
C ALA A 206 4.82 9.06 -11.47
N PRO A 207 5.47 9.30 -10.32
CA PRO A 207 5.96 10.62 -9.96
C PRO A 207 7.05 11.10 -10.93
N GLU A 208 7.08 12.41 -11.15
CA GLU A 208 8.15 13.10 -11.87
C GLU A 208 9.20 13.65 -10.87
N PRO A 209 10.44 13.92 -11.31
CA PRO A 209 11.44 14.56 -10.47
C PRO A 209 10.96 15.90 -9.90
N TYR A 210 11.25 16.15 -8.63
CA TYR A 210 10.81 17.36 -7.93
C TYR A 210 11.85 17.86 -6.92
N ASP A 211 11.64 19.08 -6.42
CA ASP A 211 12.65 19.79 -5.63
C ASP A 211 12.52 19.51 -4.13
N THR A 212 11.32 19.70 -3.57
CA THR A 212 10.98 19.51 -2.14
C THR A 212 9.48 19.16 -2.03
N TYR A 213 9.05 18.61 -0.90
CA TYR A 213 7.64 18.34 -0.61
C TYR A 213 7.34 18.54 0.89
N GLU A 214 6.39 19.42 1.22
CA GLU A 214 6.05 19.79 2.61
C GLU A 214 4.78 19.11 3.13
N GLY A 215 4.07 18.34 2.30
CA GLY A 215 2.83 17.64 2.66
C GLY A 215 1.60 18.19 1.93
N VAL A 216 0.42 17.71 2.33
CA VAL A 216 -0.91 18.13 1.83
C VAL A 216 -1.65 18.95 2.87
#